data_AF-A0A4Q6C540-F1
#
_entry.id   AF-A0A4Q6C540-F1
#
_cell.length_a   1.000
_cell.length_b   1.000
_cell.length_c   1.000
_cell.angle_alpha   90.00
_cell.angle_beta   90.00
_cell.angle_gamma   90.00
#
_symmetry.space_group_name_H-M   'P 1'
#
loop_
_entity.id
_entity.type
_entity.pdbx_description
1 polymer ?
#
loop_
_entity_poly.entity_id
_entity_poly.type
_entity_poly.pdbx_seq_one_letter_code
_entity_poly.pdbx_strand_id
1 'polypeptide(L)'
;MNRLVCVLAVMLVAFSAPADDHDHEDGHEEAGHKEAGHEETGHAEASPSVGKDKGITEASPEKGFKLSPEAFKNFGIKTVAASDATMKLSRSSIFFGLQERNLYRVRDGFFKRIDFKTVSKTKTEYTVSSLDLKAGDLVVTEGLGFLRIAELAAFGGVSEGHSH
;
A
#
# COMPACT_ATOMS: atom_id res chain seq x y z
N MET A 1 -48.19 10.44 0.69
CA MET A 1 -48.28 10.41 -0.78
C MET A 1 -47.39 11.52 -1.31
N ASN A 2 -46.38 11.20 -2.12
CA ASN A 2 -45.83 12.06 -3.16
C ASN A 2 -44.88 11.20 -4.02
N ARG A 3 -45.34 10.92 -5.25
CA ARG A 3 -44.67 10.08 -6.24
C ARG A 3 -43.66 10.95 -6.97
N LEU A 4 -42.38 10.61 -6.89
CA LEU A 4 -41.35 11.16 -7.78
C LEU A 4 -41.01 10.08 -8.81
N VAL A 5 -41.49 10.29 -10.02
CA VAL A 5 -41.20 9.47 -11.20
C VAL A 5 -39.96 10.07 -11.86
N CYS A 6 -38.82 9.39 -11.75
CA CYS A 6 -37.63 9.70 -12.55
C CYS A 6 -37.62 8.77 -13.76
N VAL A 7 -37.94 9.33 -14.92
CA VAL A 7 -37.75 8.69 -16.22
C VAL A 7 -36.26 8.80 -16.56
N LEU A 8 -35.55 7.67 -16.58
CA LEU A 8 -34.17 7.61 -17.06
C LEU A 8 -34.18 6.97 -18.45
N ALA A 9 -33.94 7.79 -19.47
CA ALA A 9 -33.78 7.35 -20.84
C ALA A 9 -32.41 6.68 -21.02
N VAL A 10 -32.40 5.42 -21.46
CA VAL A 10 -31.19 4.67 -21.81
C VAL A 10 -30.91 4.90 -23.30
N MET A 11 -29.86 5.66 -23.61
CA MET A 11 -29.34 5.79 -24.97
C MET A 11 -28.24 4.74 -25.16
N LEU A 12 -28.54 3.71 -25.94
CA LEU A 12 -27.61 2.67 -26.36
C LEU A 12 -26.76 3.22 -27.51
N VAL A 13 -25.46 3.40 -27.30
CA VAL A 13 -24.51 3.78 -28.37
C VAL A 13 -23.75 2.53 -28.78
N ALA A 14 -23.95 2.09 -30.02
CA ALA A 14 -23.25 0.96 -30.62
C ALA A 14 -21.79 1.34 -30.93
N PHE A 15 -20.84 0.55 -30.46
CA PHE A 15 -19.42 0.69 -30.77
C PHE A 15 -19.08 -0.24 -31.93
N SER A 16 -18.70 0.32 -33.09
CA SER A 16 -18.08 -0.43 -34.19
C SER A 16 -16.60 -0.62 -33.89
N ALA A 17 -16.11 -1.86 -33.99
CA ALA A 17 -14.69 -2.20 -33.98
C ALA A 17 -14.14 -2.23 -35.41
N PRO A 18 -12.96 -1.65 -35.69
CA PRO A 18 -12.14 -2.08 -36.81
C PRO A 18 -11.22 -3.24 -36.38
N ALA A 19 -11.20 -4.30 -37.19
CA ALA A 19 -10.17 -5.32 -37.15
C ALA A 19 -8.93 -4.77 -37.87
N ASP A 20 -7.80 -4.77 -37.17
CA ASP A 20 -6.48 -4.41 -37.68
C ASP A 20 -5.72 -5.72 -37.91
N ASP A 21 -5.39 -5.97 -39.18
CA ASP A 21 -4.70 -7.18 -39.65
C ASP A 21 -3.20 -6.87 -39.62
N HIS A 22 -2.49 -7.43 -38.64
CA HIS A 22 -1.03 -7.29 -38.54
C HIS A 22 -0.36 -8.61 -38.92
N ASP A 23 0.30 -8.55 -40.08
CA ASP A 23 1.14 -9.55 -40.71
C ASP A 23 2.34 -9.93 -39.84
N HIS A 24 2.76 -11.19 -39.99
CA HIS A 24 3.84 -11.87 -39.28
C HIS A 24 5.20 -11.45 -39.86
N GLU A 25 6.17 -11.07 -39.01
CA GLU A 25 7.59 -11.35 -39.31
C GLU A 25 8.38 -11.77 -38.07
N ASP A 26 9.04 -12.92 -38.25
CA ASP A 26 9.94 -13.66 -37.37
C ASP A 26 11.21 -12.88 -36.98
N GLY A 27 11.65 -13.12 -35.74
CA GLY A 27 12.94 -12.63 -35.24
C GLY A 27 13.28 -13.09 -33.82
N HIS A 28 13.11 -14.38 -33.52
CA HIS A 28 13.58 -14.96 -32.25
C HIS A 28 15.09 -15.27 -32.34
N GLU A 29 15.92 -14.37 -31.78
CA GLU A 29 17.26 -14.74 -31.31
C GLU A 29 17.16 -15.21 -29.85
N GLU A 30 17.23 -16.52 -29.67
CA GLU A 30 17.30 -17.22 -28.39
C GLU A 30 18.66 -16.94 -27.69
N ALA A 31 18.72 -15.88 -26.89
CA ALA A 31 19.78 -15.70 -25.91
C ALA A 31 19.43 -16.51 -24.64
N GLY A 32 19.93 -17.74 -24.59
CA GLY A 32 19.77 -18.65 -23.46
C GLY A 32 20.25 -18.06 -22.14
N HIS A 33 19.31 -17.69 -21.27
CA HIS A 33 19.57 -17.49 -19.86
C HIS A 33 19.60 -18.83 -19.16
N LYS A 34 20.81 -19.24 -18.79
CA LYS A 34 21.08 -20.39 -17.94
C LYS A 34 20.35 -20.21 -16.61
N GLU A 35 19.46 -21.15 -16.31
CA GLU A 35 18.93 -21.35 -14.96
C GLU A 35 20.09 -21.64 -14.01
N ALA A 36 20.45 -20.66 -13.17
CA ALA A 36 21.29 -20.87 -12.01
C ALA A 36 20.37 -21.10 -10.82
N GLY A 37 20.54 -22.26 -10.20
CA GLY A 37 19.76 -22.73 -9.06
C GLY A 37 19.65 -21.70 -7.95
N HIS A 38 18.42 -21.62 -7.42
CA HIS A 38 18.05 -20.87 -6.24
C HIS A 38 18.74 -21.49 -5.02
N GLU A 39 19.94 -20.99 -4.69
CA GLU A 39 20.53 -21.22 -3.37
C GLU A 39 19.92 -20.20 -2.40
N GLU A 40 19.01 -20.70 -1.58
CA GLU A 40 18.43 -20.00 -0.44
C GLU A 40 19.56 -19.60 0.51
N THR A 41 20.03 -18.35 0.38
CA THR A 41 20.94 -17.74 1.34
C THR A 41 20.27 -16.48 1.84
N GLY A 42 19.78 -16.54 3.08
CA GLY A 42 19.14 -15.44 3.80
C GLY A 42 20.07 -14.23 3.99
N HIS A 43 20.21 -13.44 2.95
CA HIS A 43 20.63 -12.05 3.00
C HIS A 43 19.52 -11.23 2.37
N ALA A 44 19.02 -10.24 3.11
CA ALA A 44 18.12 -9.23 2.58
C ALA A 44 18.87 -8.42 1.51
N GLU A 45 18.92 -8.94 0.29
CA GLU A 45 19.29 -8.19 -0.90
C GLU A 45 18.38 -6.96 -0.93
N ALA A 46 18.97 -5.78 -0.81
CA ALA A 46 18.22 -4.55 -0.85
C ALA A 46 17.43 -4.50 -2.17
N SER A 47 16.09 -4.44 -2.07
CA SER A 47 15.24 -4.35 -3.26
C SER A 47 15.73 -3.23 -4.18
N PRO A 48 15.74 -3.42 -5.51
CA PRO A 48 16.27 -2.42 -6.46
C PRO A 48 15.53 -1.06 -6.39
N SER A 49 14.37 -1.03 -5.74
CA SER A 49 13.59 0.17 -5.47
C SER A 49 14.05 0.99 -4.25
N VAL A 50 15.04 0.51 -3.48
CA VAL A 50 15.56 1.14 -2.26
C VAL A 50 16.93 1.77 -2.52
N GLY A 51 17.12 3.05 -2.16
CA GLY A 51 18.40 3.73 -2.28
C GLY A 51 18.33 5.21 -1.87
N LYS A 52 19.49 5.80 -1.54
CA LYS A 52 19.58 7.19 -1.03
C LYS A 52 18.97 8.23 -1.98
N ASP A 53 19.09 7.99 -3.28
CA ASP A 53 18.58 8.86 -4.35
C ASP A 53 17.21 8.41 -4.91
N LYS A 54 16.51 7.53 -4.18
CA LYS A 54 15.20 6.97 -4.57
C LYS A 54 14.09 7.49 -3.67
N GLY A 55 12.84 7.19 -4.06
CA GLY A 55 11.66 7.49 -3.24
C GLY A 55 11.66 6.73 -1.91
N ILE A 56 12.22 5.52 -1.87
CA ILE A 56 12.43 4.72 -0.65
C ILE A 56 13.92 4.76 -0.32
N THR A 57 14.27 5.37 0.81
CA THR A 57 15.68 5.65 1.17
C THR A 57 16.30 4.56 2.03
N GLU A 58 15.48 3.84 2.80
CA GLU A 58 15.89 2.79 3.71
C GLU A 58 14.75 1.78 3.85
N ALA A 59 15.05 0.49 3.94
CA ALA A 59 14.08 -0.57 4.19
C ALA A 59 14.66 -1.62 5.13
N SER A 60 13.90 -2.01 6.15
CA SER A 60 14.24 -3.06 7.11
C SER A 60 12.95 -3.76 7.51
N PRO A 61 12.89 -5.11 7.47
CA PRO A 61 11.69 -5.84 7.90
C PRO A 61 11.24 -5.49 9.34
N GLU A 62 12.21 -5.26 10.23
CA GLU A 62 11.94 -4.92 11.63
C GLU A 62 11.38 -3.50 11.81
N LYS A 63 11.96 -2.52 11.11
CA LYS A 63 11.62 -1.09 11.30
C LYS A 63 10.53 -0.60 10.35
N GLY A 64 10.42 -1.23 9.18
CA GLY A 64 9.63 -0.75 8.04
C GLY A 64 10.51 -0.04 7.01
N PHE A 65 9.96 0.93 6.29
CA PHE A 65 10.65 1.65 5.21
C PHE A 65 10.61 3.15 5.43
N LYS A 66 11.64 3.86 4.96
CA LYS A 66 11.68 5.33 4.94
C LYS A 66 11.43 5.85 3.54
N LEU A 67 10.69 6.96 3.48
CA LEU A 67 10.52 7.72 2.25
C LEU A 67 11.49 8.90 2.21
N SER A 68 11.86 9.32 1.02
CA SER A 68 12.50 10.61 0.83
C SER A 68 11.52 11.75 1.21
N PRO A 69 12.01 12.91 1.66
CA PRO A 69 11.15 14.07 1.94
C PRO A 69 10.32 14.49 0.72
N GLU A 70 10.88 14.36 -0.47
CA GLU A 70 10.19 14.64 -1.73
C GLU A 70 9.06 13.66 -1.99
N ALA A 71 9.29 12.35 -1.80
CA ALA A 71 8.24 11.35 -1.91
C ALA A 71 7.11 11.63 -0.90
N PHE A 72 7.45 11.85 0.38
CA PHE A 72 6.47 12.15 1.41
C PHE A 72 5.54 13.31 1.01
N LYS A 73 6.11 14.39 0.48
CA LYS A 73 5.38 15.57 0.02
C LYS A 73 4.58 15.31 -1.24
N ASN A 74 5.18 14.70 -2.26
CA ASN A 74 4.57 14.49 -3.57
C ASN A 74 3.37 13.53 -3.50
N PHE A 75 3.41 12.56 -2.59
CA PHE A 75 2.31 11.61 -2.38
C PHE A 75 1.25 12.11 -1.38
N GLY A 76 1.38 13.34 -0.88
CA GLY A 76 0.37 13.97 -0.03
C GLY A 76 0.12 13.20 1.27
N ILE A 77 1.15 12.60 1.84
CA ILE A 77 1.00 11.78 3.05
C ILE A 77 0.71 12.71 4.22
N LYS A 78 -0.39 12.44 4.93
CA LYS A 78 -0.74 13.14 6.17
C LYS A 78 -0.71 12.19 7.34
N THR A 79 -0.38 12.74 8.51
CA THR A 79 -0.28 11.96 9.74
C THR A 79 -0.95 12.68 10.90
N VAL A 80 -1.31 11.92 11.93
CA VAL A 80 -1.80 12.40 13.22
C VAL A 80 -0.97 11.79 14.33
N ALA A 81 -0.71 12.54 15.39
CA ALA A 81 0.02 12.02 16.54
C ALA A 81 -0.83 11.00 17.32
N ALA A 82 -0.24 9.86 17.65
CA ALA A 82 -0.81 8.91 18.59
C ALA A 82 -0.54 9.40 20.01
N SER A 83 -1.60 9.55 20.79
CA SER A 83 -1.51 9.94 22.20
C SER A 83 -1.32 8.73 23.12
N ASP A 84 -1.79 7.56 22.70
CA ASP A 84 -1.76 6.31 23.46
C ASP A 84 -1.91 5.10 22.50
N ALA A 85 -1.82 3.88 23.03
CA ALA A 85 -2.07 2.63 22.32
C ALA A 85 -3.51 2.51 21.77
N THR A 86 -4.45 3.27 22.35
CA THR A 86 -5.84 3.36 21.89
C THR A 86 -6.13 4.76 21.38
N MET A 87 -6.66 4.86 20.16
CA MET A 87 -7.00 6.16 19.58
C MET A 87 -8.18 6.10 18.63
N LYS A 88 -8.77 7.27 18.38
CA LYS A 88 -9.85 7.45 17.42
C LYS A 88 -9.28 7.92 16.09
N LEU A 89 -9.66 7.26 15.00
CA LEU A 89 -9.19 7.53 13.65
C LEU A 89 -10.36 7.62 12.67
N SER A 90 -10.20 8.43 11.63
CA SER A 90 -11.11 8.39 10.49
C SER A 90 -11.00 7.05 9.77
N ARG A 91 -12.07 6.64 9.10
CA ARG A 91 -12.05 5.45 8.22
C ARG A 91 -10.94 5.52 7.16
N SER A 92 -10.56 6.72 6.70
CA SER A 92 -9.48 6.92 5.72
C SER A 92 -8.10 6.55 6.23
N SER A 93 -7.93 6.42 7.55
CA SER A 93 -6.65 6.05 8.19
C SER A 93 -6.43 4.53 8.26
N ILE A 94 -7.43 3.74 7.89
CA ILE A 94 -7.35 2.29 7.88
C ILE A 94 -7.13 1.81 6.46
N PHE A 95 -6.05 1.06 6.27
CA PHE A 95 -5.84 0.31 5.05
C PHE A 95 -6.77 -0.91 5.04
N PHE A 96 -7.51 -1.10 3.95
CA PHE A 96 -8.38 -2.25 3.74
C PHE A 96 -7.81 -3.11 2.61
N GLY A 97 -7.25 -4.27 2.97
CA GLY A 97 -6.95 -5.34 2.02
C GLY A 97 -8.14 -6.26 1.82
N LEU A 98 -7.93 -7.36 1.10
CA LEU A 98 -8.96 -8.38 0.89
C LEU A 98 -9.42 -9.02 2.22
N GLN A 99 -8.46 -9.41 3.06
CA GLN A 99 -8.70 -10.04 4.36
C GLN A 99 -8.07 -9.27 5.53
N GLU A 100 -7.35 -8.19 5.23
CA GLU A 100 -6.52 -7.49 6.21
C GLU A 100 -7.00 -6.08 6.47
N ARG A 101 -6.80 -5.62 7.72
CA ARG A 101 -7.04 -4.23 8.11
C ARG A 101 -5.87 -3.76 8.96
N ASN A 102 -5.17 -2.76 8.48
CA ASN A 102 -3.95 -2.29 9.12
C ASN A 102 -3.92 -0.77 9.22
N LEU A 103 -3.01 -0.30 10.06
CA LEU A 103 -2.58 1.09 10.11
C LEU A 103 -1.14 1.19 9.60
N TYR A 104 -0.78 2.36 9.09
CA TYR A 104 0.63 2.70 8.91
C TYR A 104 1.07 3.59 10.06
N ARG A 105 2.02 3.10 10.85
CA ARG A 105 2.70 3.84 11.91
C ARG A 105 3.95 4.50 11.35
N VAL A 106 4.23 5.72 11.78
CA VAL A 106 5.52 6.39 11.59
C VAL A 106 6.24 6.48 12.93
N ARG A 107 7.46 5.94 12.99
CA ARG A 107 8.36 6.02 14.14
C ARG A 107 9.79 6.21 13.65
N ASP A 108 10.49 7.22 14.14
CA ASP A 108 11.87 7.55 13.73
C ASP A 108 12.01 7.70 12.19
N GLY A 109 10.96 8.20 11.55
CA GLY A 109 10.85 8.37 10.10
C GLY A 109 10.48 7.10 9.31
N PHE A 110 10.42 5.92 9.95
CA PHE A 110 10.03 4.67 9.30
C PHE A 110 8.52 4.49 9.30
N PHE A 111 7.97 4.16 8.13
CA PHE A 111 6.63 3.67 7.92
C PHE A 111 6.59 2.17 8.12
N LYS A 112 5.75 1.69 9.04
CA LYS A 112 5.51 0.26 9.25
C LYS A 112 4.02 -0.03 9.29
N ARG A 113 3.59 -1.05 8.56
CA ARG A 113 2.24 -1.59 8.64
C ARG A 113 2.09 -2.35 9.97
N ILE A 114 1.07 -2.02 10.74
CA ILE A 114 0.80 -2.63 12.04
C ILE A 114 -0.64 -3.12 12.12
N ASP A 115 -0.86 -4.19 12.87
CA ASP A 115 -2.18 -4.69 13.20
C ASP A 115 -2.82 -3.87 14.32
N PHE A 116 -4.15 -3.93 14.39
CA PHE A 116 -4.92 -3.32 15.47
C PHE A 116 -6.19 -4.12 15.77
N LYS A 117 -6.66 -3.96 17.00
CA LYS A 117 -7.98 -4.42 17.44
C LYS A 117 -8.98 -3.27 17.29
N THR A 118 -10.15 -3.55 16.73
CA THR A 118 -11.25 -2.58 16.72
C THR A 118 -11.94 -2.60 18.07
N VAL A 119 -11.87 -1.50 18.81
CA VAL A 119 -12.60 -1.32 20.08
C VAL A 119 -14.04 -0.91 19.80
N SER A 120 -14.24 0.03 18.88
CA SER A 120 -15.56 0.44 18.40
C SER A 120 -15.47 1.03 16.99
N LYS A 121 -16.59 1.08 16.27
CA LYS A 121 -16.67 1.67 14.94
C LYS A 121 -18.00 2.39 14.72
N THR A 122 -17.94 3.51 14.02
CA THR A 122 -19.11 4.21 13.46
C THR A 122 -19.03 4.14 11.94
N LYS A 123 -19.91 4.87 11.23
CA LYS A 123 -19.84 4.96 9.77
C LYS A 123 -18.58 5.69 9.29
N THR A 124 -18.08 6.64 10.06
CA THR A 124 -17.02 7.58 9.67
C THR A 124 -15.71 7.34 10.40
N GLU A 125 -15.75 6.70 11.57
CA GLU A 125 -14.61 6.61 12.49
C GLU A 125 -14.46 5.22 13.10
N TYR A 126 -13.25 4.92 13.53
CA TYR A 126 -12.88 3.73 14.27
C TYR A 126 -12.15 4.13 15.54
N THR A 127 -12.47 3.46 16.64
CA THR A 127 -11.62 3.43 17.83
C THR A 127 -10.79 2.16 17.75
N VAL A 128 -9.48 2.32 17.64
CA VAL A 128 -8.53 1.23 17.44
C VAL A 128 -7.61 1.11 18.65
N SER A 129 -7.14 -0.09 18.93
CA SER A 129 -6.12 -0.36 19.94
C SER A 129 -5.03 -1.25 19.35
N SER A 130 -3.76 -0.89 19.53
CA SER A 130 -2.63 -1.68 19.02
C SER A 130 -1.50 -1.71 20.04
N LEU A 131 -0.89 -2.88 20.22
CA LEU A 131 0.29 -3.05 21.09
C LEU A 131 1.55 -2.40 20.46
N ASP A 132 1.54 -2.21 19.14
CA ASP A 132 2.63 -1.59 18.40
C ASP A 132 2.60 -0.06 18.43
N LEU A 133 1.52 0.53 18.96
CA LEU A 133 1.30 1.96 19.03
C LEU A 133 1.62 2.49 20.44
N LYS A 134 2.36 3.60 20.51
CA LYS A 134 2.64 4.30 21.75
C LYS A 134 2.61 5.81 21.56
N ALA A 135 2.58 6.53 22.67
CA ALA A 135 2.69 7.98 22.67
C ALA A 135 3.95 8.45 21.90
N GLY A 136 3.77 9.44 21.02
CA GLY A 136 4.84 10.00 20.20
C GLY A 136 4.99 9.34 18.82
N ASP A 137 4.33 8.22 18.56
CA ASP A 137 4.18 7.72 17.20
C ASP A 137 3.28 8.65 16.37
N LEU A 138 3.41 8.58 15.05
CA LEU A 138 2.42 9.14 14.14
C LEU A 138 1.66 8.02 13.44
N VAL A 139 0.40 8.26 13.08
CA VAL A 139 -0.43 7.36 12.29
C VAL A 139 -0.81 8.06 11.00
N VAL A 140 -0.69 7.36 9.88
CA VAL A 140 -1.00 7.91 8.56
C VAL A 140 -2.52 7.99 8.37
N THR A 141 -3.00 9.14 7.92
CA THR A 141 -4.43 9.43 7.71
C THR A 141 -4.80 9.62 6.23
N GLU A 142 -3.81 9.89 5.38
CA GLU A 142 -3.93 10.03 3.92
C GLU A 142 -2.67 9.48 3.22
N GLY A 143 -2.82 9.00 1.98
CA GLY A 143 -1.70 8.44 1.20
C GLY A 143 -1.46 6.94 1.38
N LEU A 144 -2.39 6.20 2.02
CA LEU A 144 -2.23 4.76 2.32
C LEU A 144 -1.99 3.88 1.09
N GLY A 145 -2.62 4.19 -0.05
CA GLY A 145 -2.44 3.42 -1.29
C GLY A 145 -1.01 3.52 -1.82
N PHE A 146 -0.41 4.72 -1.74
CA PHE A 146 0.99 4.91 -2.11
C PHE A 146 1.92 4.14 -1.16
N LEU A 147 1.65 4.22 0.16
CA LEU A 147 2.44 3.48 1.14
C LEU A 147 2.40 1.97 0.91
N ARG A 148 1.26 1.43 0.46
CA ARG A 148 1.19 0.02 0.09
C ARG A 148 2.09 -0.31 -1.10
N ILE A 149 2.09 0.51 -2.14
CA ILE A 149 2.96 0.31 -3.30
C ILE A 149 4.43 0.39 -2.89
N ALA A 150 4.79 1.38 -2.07
CA ALA A 150 6.15 1.53 -1.55
C ALA A 150 6.58 0.34 -0.69
N GLU A 151 5.70 -0.17 0.17
CA GLU A 151 5.94 -1.38 0.98
C GLU A 151 6.18 -2.61 0.09
N LEU A 152 5.33 -2.83 -0.92
CA LEU A 152 5.48 -3.92 -1.87
C LEU A 152 6.80 -3.82 -2.65
N ALA A 153 7.19 -2.61 -3.05
CA ALA A 153 8.46 -2.36 -3.75
C ALA A 153 9.69 -2.53 -2.83
N ALA A 154 9.55 -2.23 -1.54
CA ALA A 154 10.62 -2.41 -0.56
C ALA A 154 10.85 -3.89 -0.21
N PHE A 155 9.79 -4.69 -0.09
CA PHE A 155 9.85 -6.03 0.50
C PHE A 155 9.37 -7.17 -0.42
N GLY A 156 9.05 -6.89 -1.69
CA GLY A 156 8.60 -7.92 -2.64
C GLY A 156 7.20 -8.49 -2.37
N GLY A 157 6.43 -7.85 -1.49
CA GLY A 157 5.03 -8.20 -1.22
C GLY A 157 4.77 -9.18 -0.08
N VAL A 158 5.81 -9.79 0.47
CA VAL A 158 5.78 -10.57 1.71
C VAL A 158 6.25 -9.70 2.86
N SER A 159 5.43 -8.72 3.26
CA SER A 159 5.64 -8.12 4.59
C SER A 159 5.43 -9.22 5.63
N GLU A 160 6.43 -9.44 6.47
CA GLU A 160 6.48 -10.43 7.54
C GLU A 160 5.42 -10.08 8.62
N GLY A 161 4.18 -10.44 8.33
CA GLY A 161 3.00 -10.29 9.19
C GLY A 161 1.99 -11.42 9.02
N HIS A 162 2.36 -12.48 8.29
CA HIS A 162 1.60 -13.71 8.21
C HIS A 162 2.29 -14.79 9.01
N SER A 163 1.50 -15.45 9.87
CA SER A 163 1.82 -16.67 10.60
C SER A 163 2.57 -16.45 11.91
N HIS A 164 1.83 -16.39 13.01
CA HIS A 164 1.75 -17.48 14.01
C HIS A 164 0.68 -17.17 15.07
#